data_AF-A0A7C8YMN8-F1
#
_entry.id   AF-A0A7C8YMN8-F1
#
_cell.length_a   1.000
_cell.length_b   1.000
_cell.length_c   1.000
_cell.angle_alpha   90.00
_cell.angle_beta   90.00
_cell.angle_gamma   90.00
#
_symmetry.space_group_name_H-M   'P 1'
#
loop_
_entity.id
_entity.type
_entity.pdbx_description
1 polymer ?
#
loop_
_entity_poly.entity_id
_entity_poly.type
_entity_poly.pdbx_seq_one_letter_code
_entity_poly.pdbx_strand_id
1 'polypeptide(L)'
;MQKREQGKPGGSAGGTPTPAPKRGRPFGSGTNSAAVAAVAAAADSAAPSTLLGPTLQVHSSFADQNQKRIVLALQSGLKSDLTWALNTLTVLSFKEKDEVRKDATPLAKIPVLLDALLQVIDDWRDIALPRELSRARRVRLLGANAPVTGFGNEYEALASSDGLPQSMAGSATSVADISSQKVAGRQRPTDWWFEEDGLFNLDEEGRAEKQQCAVAASNVLRNFSFMPDNEVIMAQHRHCLETIFQCIEDQNTEDEELVTNALETLVNLGPFLDLRIFSSSKPSFIDITEKRAVQAIMGMLDSQIKAWHCAAAELLGRMIINPDNEPFLLPFVTQIYKRLVDLLGFSAYDSQAAAVGALYHLAEVNMDCRLKLASDRWAVDRLLKIVKNPHPVPEICRKAAMILEGLVSEPQNRLPLLAYENAFAEILFSESKQADTFARILFELTSRPNSKQGMARGVWGM
;
A
#
# COMPACT_ATOMS: atom_id res chain seq x y z
N MET A 1 -55.89 8.86 -53.28
CA MET A 1 -57.11 9.13 -52.48
C MET A 1 -56.81 8.87 -51.00
N GLN A 2 -57.76 9.18 -50.11
CA GLN A 2 -57.50 9.34 -48.66
C GLN A 2 -57.62 8.05 -47.84
N LYS A 3 -56.80 7.99 -46.77
CA LYS A 3 -57.13 7.74 -45.34
C LYS A 3 -58.41 6.94 -44.99
N ARG A 4 -58.30 6.04 -44.01
CA ARG A 4 -59.42 5.68 -43.11
C ARG A 4 -58.96 5.48 -41.66
N GLU A 5 -59.77 5.95 -40.72
CA GLU A 5 -59.64 5.79 -39.26
C GLU A 5 -60.94 5.18 -38.67
N GLN A 6 -60.88 4.67 -37.44
CA GLN A 6 -61.92 4.56 -36.37
C GLN A 6 -61.49 3.45 -35.37
N GLY A 7 -61.89 3.38 -34.08
CA GLY A 7 -62.69 4.28 -33.22
C GLY A 7 -63.04 3.60 -31.86
N LYS A 8 -63.07 4.34 -30.73
CA LYS A 8 -63.46 3.88 -29.35
C LYS A 8 -65.00 3.96 -29.12
N PRO A 9 -65.66 3.37 -28.07
CA PRO A 9 -65.39 3.38 -26.58
C PRO A 9 -65.62 2.00 -25.86
N GLY A 10 -65.69 1.71 -24.53
CA GLY A 10 -65.70 2.43 -23.22
C GLY A 10 -67.06 2.25 -22.46
N GLY A 11 -67.24 1.93 -21.15
CA GLY A 11 -66.42 1.68 -19.92
C GLY A 11 -67.07 0.58 -19.02
N SER A 12 -67.22 0.58 -17.66
CA SER A 12 -66.78 1.42 -16.50
C SER A 12 -67.15 0.75 -15.11
N ALA A 13 -66.61 1.22 -13.96
CA ALA A 13 -66.90 0.90 -12.51
C ALA A 13 -66.65 -0.55 -11.98
N GLY A 14 -66.38 -0.84 -10.69
CA GLY A 14 -66.00 -0.02 -9.52
C GLY A 14 -66.06 -0.79 -8.15
N GLY A 15 -65.06 -0.64 -7.24
CA GLY A 15 -65.06 -1.28 -5.89
C GLY A 15 -63.79 -1.03 -5.05
N THR A 16 -63.92 -1.04 -3.71
CA THR A 16 -62.92 -0.66 -2.66
C THR A 16 -63.02 -1.59 -1.42
N PRO A 17 -62.06 -1.66 -0.44
CA PRO A 17 -61.25 -0.56 0.11
C PRO A 17 -59.76 -0.82 0.49
N THR A 18 -59.13 0.26 0.96
CA THR A 18 -57.79 0.49 1.56
C THR A 18 -57.68 -0.06 3.01
N PRO A 19 -56.47 -0.27 3.64
CA PRO A 19 -55.39 0.72 3.85
C PRO A 19 -53.92 0.19 3.82
N ALA A 20 -52.85 0.98 4.07
CA ALA A 20 -52.46 2.36 3.68
C ALA A 20 -50.92 2.54 4.00
N PRO A 21 -50.24 3.73 3.95
CA PRO A 21 -48.94 3.81 3.26
C PRO A 21 -47.84 4.59 4.03
N LYS A 22 -46.85 5.13 3.28
CA LYS A 22 -45.82 6.17 3.59
C LYS A 22 -44.41 5.59 3.85
N ARG A 23 -43.32 6.32 3.59
CA ARG A 23 -43.17 7.78 3.31
C ARG A 23 -42.08 8.10 2.28
N GLY A 24 -42.28 9.14 1.48
CA GLY A 24 -41.32 9.72 0.53
C GLY A 24 -41.83 11.04 -0.03
N ARG A 25 -41.03 11.74 -0.87
CA ARG A 25 -41.18 13.15 -1.33
C ARG A 25 -40.81 14.22 -0.28
N PRO A 26 -40.51 15.49 -0.68
CA PRO A 26 -40.63 16.08 -2.03
C PRO A 26 -39.37 16.75 -2.63
N PHE A 27 -39.31 16.74 -3.97
CA PHE A 27 -38.78 17.87 -4.74
C PHE A 27 -39.85 18.98 -4.80
N GLY A 28 -39.44 20.24 -4.80
CA GLY A 28 -40.29 21.39 -5.08
C GLY A 28 -39.51 22.42 -5.91
N SER A 29 -40.15 22.97 -6.95
CA SER A 29 -39.59 24.04 -7.78
C SER A 29 -40.46 25.29 -7.67
N GLY A 30 -39.83 26.46 -7.64
CA GLY A 30 -40.49 27.76 -7.58
C GLY A 30 -39.73 28.77 -8.42
N THR A 31 -40.29 29.14 -9.57
CA THR A 31 -39.73 30.13 -10.49
C THR A 31 -40.00 31.56 -10.03
N ASN A 32 -39.00 32.43 -10.13
CA ASN A 32 -39.14 33.88 -10.25
C ASN A 32 -38.13 34.40 -11.29
N SER A 33 -38.48 35.46 -12.01
CA SER A 33 -37.74 35.96 -13.18
C SER A 33 -37.55 37.48 -13.15
N ALA A 34 -36.54 37.97 -13.90
CA ALA A 34 -36.05 39.36 -13.99
C ALA A 34 -35.28 39.86 -12.75
N ALA A 35 -34.23 40.70 -12.86
CA ALA A 35 -33.94 41.65 -13.94
C ALA A 35 -32.45 41.80 -14.36
N VAL A 36 -32.26 41.86 -15.68
CA VAL A 36 -31.29 42.61 -16.54
C VAL A 36 -29.89 43.03 -16.03
N ALA A 37 -28.88 42.41 -16.67
CA ALA A 37 -27.50 42.78 -17.04
C ALA A 37 -26.85 44.17 -16.72
N ALA A 38 -25.57 44.11 -16.31
CA ALA A 38 -24.40 44.94 -16.72
C ALA A 38 -23.15 44.44 -15.93
N VAL A 39 -21.89 44.39 -16.38
CA VAL A 39 -21.18 44.71 -17.65
C VAL A 39 -20.19 43.54 -17.94
N ALA A 40 -19.82 43.27 -19.20
CA ALA A 40 -18.74 42.36 -19.54
C ALA A 40 -17.55 43.10 -20.18
N ALA A 41 -16.33 42.96 -19.62
CA ALA A 41 -15.04 43.20 -20.29
C ALA A 41 -13.83 42.94 -19.35
N ALA A 42 -13.35 41.69 -19.29
CA ALA A 42 -11.98 41.34 -18.83
C ALA A 42 -11.74 39.84 -19.09
N ALA A 43 -11.49 39.47 -20.34
CA ALA A 43 -11.06 38.11 -20.67
C ALA A 43 -9.56 38.13 -20.92
N ASP A 44 -8.81 37.24 -20.25
CA ASP A 44 -7.60 36.70 -20.86
C ASP A 44 -7.27 35.28 -20.33
N SER A 45 -7.00 34.38 -21.27
CA SER A 45 -6.24 33.12 -21.12
C SER A 45 -6.44 32.26 -19.86
N ALA A 46 -7.68 31.83 -19.59
CA ALA A 46 -7.92 30.58 -18.85
C ALA A 46 -7.81 29.38 -19.82
N ALA A 47 -6.62 28.80 -19.95
CA ALA A 47 -6.43 27.58 -20.75
C ALA A 47 -7.19 26.39 -20.10
N PRO A 48 -7.83 25.51 -20.88
CA PRO A 48 -8.49 24.33 -20.34
C PRO A 48 -7.46 23.36 -19.74
N SER A 49 -7.79 22.76 -18.59
CA SER A 49 -6.91 21.86 -17.84
C SER A 49 -6.76 20.46 -18.46
N THR A 50 -6.49 20.39 -19.77
CA THR A 50 -6.27 19.14 -20.51
C THR A 50 -4.78 18.81 -20.63
N LEU A 51 -4.12 18.67 -19.48
CA LEU A 51 -2.86 17.94 -19.34
C LEU A 51 -3.13 16.55 -18.74
N LEU A 52 -4.04 15.83 -19.38
CA LEU A 52 -4.02 14.38 -19.34
C LEU A 52 -2.73 13.93 -20.06
N GLY A 53 -2.01 12.98 -19.47
CA GLY A 53 -0.93 12.28 -20.17
C GLY A 53 -1.46 11.42 -21.31
N PRO A 54 -0.61 10.66 -22.01
CA PRO A 54 -1.07 9.65 -22.96
C PRO A 54 -1.95 8.62 -22.25
N THR A 55 -3.26 8.63 -22.52
CA THR A 55 -4.22 7.66 -21.98
C THR A 55 -4.29 6.43 -22.89
N LEU A 56 -4.37 5.24 -22.30
CA LEU A 56 -4.33 3.98 -23.05
C LEU A 56 -5.66 3.23 -22.91
N GLN A 57 -6.58 3.49 -23.84
CA GLN A 57 -7.88 2.80 -23.86
C GLN A 57 -7.73 1.36 -24.35
N VAL A 58 -7.86 0.41 -23.42
CA VAL A 58 -7.96 -1.03 -23.72
C VAL A 58 -9.42 -1.39 -23.95
N HIS A 59 -9.73 -2.14 -25.01
CA HIS A 59 -11.09 -2.61 -25.24
C HIS A 59 -11.52 -3.57 -24.13
N SER A 60 -12.67 -3.34 -23.49
CA SER A 60 -13.04 -4.04 -22.24
C SER A 60 -13.18 -5.56 -22.36
N SER A 61 -13.49 -6.08 -23.55
CA SER A 61 -13.50 -7.53 -23.84
C SER A 61 -12.13 -8.14 -24.17
N PHE A 62 -11.04 -7.36 -24.15
CA PHE A 62 -9.70 -7.86 -24.52
C PHE A 62 -9.24 -8.96 -23.57
N ALA A 63 -9.46 -8.79 -22.27
CA ALA A 63 -9.14 -9.78 -21.25
C ALA A 63 -9.88 -11.10 -21.53
N ASP A 64 -11.20 -11.05 -21.68
CA ASP A 64 -12.06 -12.22 -21.94
C ASP A 64 -11.65 -12.99 -23.21
N GLN A 65 -11.26 -12.26 -24.26
CA GLN A 65 -10.79 -12.86 -25.53
C GLN A 65 -9.40 -13.50 -25.41
N ASN A 66 -8.50 -12.93 -24.59
CA ASN A 66 -7.11 -13.36 -24.50
C ASN A 66 -6.79 -14.21 -23.25
N GLN A 67 -7.75 -14.40 -22.32
CA GLN A 67 -7.54 -15.03 -21.02
C GLN A 67 -6.72 -16.34 -21.07
N LYS A 68 -7.01 -17.22 -22.03
CA LYS A 68 -6.28 -18.49 -22.22
C LYS A 68 -4.87 -18.28 -22.76
N ARG A 69 -4.69 -17.34 -23.71
CA ARG A 69 -3.38 -17.01 -24.28
C ARG A 69 -2.48 -16.40 -23.21
N ILE A 70 -2.99 -15.50 -22.37
CA ILE A 70 -2.24 -14.87 -21.29
C ILE A 70 -1.70 -15.93 -20.32
N VAL A 71 -2.55 -16.83 -19.80
CA VAL A 71 -2.13 -17.89 -18.87
C VAL A 71 -1.14 -18.87 -19.51
N LEU A 72 -1.40 -19.33 -20.74
CA LEU A 72 -0.49 -20.24 -21.46
C LEU A 72 0.85 -19.59 -21.79
N ALA A 73 0.87 -18.28 -22.09
CA ALA A 73 2.09 -17.53 -22.39
C ALA A 73 2.96 -17.33 -21.14
N LEU A 74 2.36 -17.05 -19.97
CA LEU A 74 3.07 -17.07 -18.67
C LEU A 74 3.70 -18.45 -18.40
N GLN A 75 2.93 -19.52 -18.66
CA GLN A 75 3.33 -20.92 -18.41
C GLN A 75 4.23 -21.52 -19.51
N SER A 76 4.54 -20.77 -20.58
CA SER A 76 5.26 -21.29 -21.76
C SER A 76 6.74 -21.56 -21.53
N GLY A 77 7.37 -20.83 -20.59
CA GLY A 77 8.82 -20.76 -20.45
C GLY A 77 9.55 -20.00 -21.57
N LEU A 78 8.84 -19.54 -22.60
CA LEU A 78 9.39 -18.79 -23.73
C LEU A 78 9.53 -17.31 -23.40
N LYS A 79 10.69 -16.72 -23.73
CA LYS A 79 11.04 -15.32 -23.43
C LYS A 79 10.04 -14.32 -24.03
N SER A 80 9.68 -14.52 -25.29
CA SER A 80 8.77 -13.66 -26.06
C SER A 80 7.33 -13.70 -25.56
N ASP A 81 6.76 -14.89 -25.36
CA ASP A 81 5.39 -15.07 -24.86
C ASP A 81 5.27 -14.59 -23.39
N LEU A 82 6.23 -14.89 -22.52
CA LEU A 82 6.26 -14.40 -21.14
C LEU A 82 6.33 -12.85 -21.10
N THR A 83 7.20 -12.26 -21.92
CA THR A 83 7.29 -10.79 -22.08
C THR A 83 5.97 -10.20 -22.61
N TRP A 84 5.36 -10.81 -23.63
CA TRP A 84 4.07 -10.36 -24.16
C TRP A 84 2.96 -10.42 -23.10
N ALA A 85 2.90 -11.51 -22.32
CA ALA A 85 1.91 -11.69 -21.25
C ALA A 85 2.10 -10.67 -20.12
N LEU A 86 3.35 -10.46 -19.66
CA LEU A 86 3.64 -9.50 -18.59
C LEU A 86 3.41 -8.04 -19.02
N ASN A 87 3.73 -7.67 -20.26
CA ASN A 87 3.39 -6.35 -20.79
C ASN A 87 1.87 -6.16 -20.92
N THR A 88 1.17 -7.18 -21.42
CA THR A 88 -0.29 -7.21 -21.53
C THR A 88 -0.96 -7.07 -20.15
N LEU A 89 -0.45 -7.79 -19.15
CA LEU A 89 -0.95 -7.75 -17.78
C LEU A 89 -0.59 -6.45 -17.05
N THR A 90 0.59 -5.87 -17.30
CA THR A 90 0.95 -4.54 -16.79
C THR A 90 -0.09 -3.51 -17.24
N VAL A 91 -0.43 -3.52 -18.54
CA VAL A 91 -1.49 -2.70 -19.12
C VAL A 91 -2.87 -2.99 -18.50
N LEU A 92 -3.28 -4.26 -18.38
CA LEU A 92 -4.57 -4.64 -17.78
C LEU A 92 -4.65 -4.39 -16.25
N SER A 93 -3.50 -4.26 -15.58
CA SER A 93 -3.39 -3.94 -14.15
C SER A 93 -3.45 -2.44 -13.87
N PHE A 94 -3.22 -1.60 -14.88
CA PHE A 94 -3.23 -0.15 -14.73
C PHE A 94 -4.67 0.37 -14.73
N LYS A 95 -4.97 1.37 -13.88
CA LYS A 95 -6.31 1.95 -13.74
C LYS A 95 -6.24 3.47 -13.90
N GLU A 96 -6.93 3.98 -14.92
CA GLU A 96 -7.15 5.42 -15.04
C GLU A 96 -8.09 5.92 -13.93
N LYS A 97 -7.80 7.12 -13.41
CA LYS A 97 -8.18 7.53 -12.05
C LYS A 97 -9.70 7.61 -11.80
N ASP A 98 -10.48 7.84 -12.84
CA ASP A 98 -11.90 8.22 -12.73
C ASP A 98 -12.90 7.08 -13.07
N GLU A 99 -12.47 6.00 -13.73
CA GLU A 99 -13.35 4.85 -14.07
C GLU A 99 -13.40 3.82 -12.93
N VAL A 100 -14.01 4.25 -11.81
CA VAL A 100 -13.87 3.55 -10.52
C VAL A 100 -14.42 2.11 -10.49
N ARG A 101 -15.41 1.73 -11.32
CA ARG A 101 -16.28 0.55 -11.05
C ARG A 101 -16.66 -0.43 -12.17
N LYS A 102 -16.18 -0.32 -13.41
CA LYS A 102 -16.65 -1.22 -14.51
C LYS A 102 -15.57 -2.01 -15.24
N ASP A 103 -14.45 -1.37 -15.55
CA ASP A 103 -13.49 -1.89 -16.53
C ASP A 103 -12.18 -2.41 -15.92
N ALA A 104 -12.15 -2.54 -14.58
CA ALA A 104 -11.14 -3.35 -13.90
C ALA A 104 -11.16 -4.79 -14.44
N THR A 105 -10.01 -5.47 -14.35
CA THR A 105 -9.88 -6.90 -14.64
C THR A 105 -9.73 -7.64 -13.30
N PRO A 106 -10.83 -8.17 -12.71
CA PRO A 106 -10.71 -8.99 -11.52
C PRO A 106 -10.01 -10.29 -11.88
N LEU A 107 -9.25 -10.86 -10.95
CA LEU A 107 -8.64 -12.19 -11.07
C LEU A 107 -9.68 -13.26 -11.45
N ALA A 108 -10.94 -13.09 -11.01
CA ALA A 108 -12.07 -13.94 -11.39
C ALA A 108 -12.40 -13.97 -12.90
N LYS A 109 -11.99 -12.97 -13.71
CA LYS A 109 -12.14 -13.01 -15.18
C LYS A 109 -11.11 -13.94 -15.86
N ILE A 110 -9.94 -14.14 -15.26
CA ILE A 110 -8.85 -14.94 -15.85
C ILE A 110 -8.47 -16.06 -14.87
N PRO A 111 -9.17 -17.22 -14.91
CA PRO A 111 -8.86 -18.34 -14.03
C PRO A 111 -7.41 -18.79 -14.13
N VAL A 112 -6.81 -19.18 -12.99
CA VAL A 112 -5.41 -19.63 -12.87
C VAL A 112 -4.36 -18.53 -13.13
N LEU A 113 -4.77 -17.27 -13.35
CA LEU A 113 -3.83 -16.15 -13.52
C LEU A 113 -2.96 -15.89 -12.29
N LEU A 114 -3.52 -16.03 -11.09
CA LEU A 114 -2.79 -15.82 -9.85
C LEU A 114 -1.66 -16.85 -9.70
N ASP A 115 -1.98 -18.14 -9.87
CA ASP A 115 -1.02 -19.24 -9.84
C ASP A 115 0.06 -19.09 -10.91
N ALA A 116 -0.32 -18.69 -12.13
CA ALA A 116 0.61 -18.48 -13.25
C ALA A 116 1.53 -17.26 -13.04
N LEU A 117 1.11 -16.23 -12.30
CA LEU A 117 1.97 -15.11 -11.92
C LEU A 117 2.91 -15.45 -10.77
N LEU A 118 2.47 -16.26 -9.80
CA LEU A 118 3.29 -16.73 -8.69
C LEU A 118 4.41 -17.66 -9.21
N GLN A 119 4.07 -18.59 -10.11
CA GLN A 119 5.05 -19.47 -10.76
C GLN A 119 6.20 -18.70 -11.43
N VAL A 120 5.96 -17.52 -12.03
CA VAL A 120 7.01 -16.69 -12.65
C VAL A 120 7.99 -16.10 -11.61
N ILE A 121 7.55 -15.90 -10.37
CA ILE A 121 8.38 -15.42 -9.25
C ILE A 121 9.13 -16.61 -8.62
N ASP A 122 8.45 -17.74 -8.43
CA ASP A 122 9.06 -18.96 -7.87
C ASP A 122 10.14 -19.52 -8.84
N ASP A 123 9.87 -19.54 -10.16
CA ASP A 123 10.83 -19.86 -11.24
C ASP A 123 12.13 -19.06 -11.18
N TRP A 124 12.05 -17.80 -10.73
CA TRP A 124 13.23 -16.95 -10.54
C TRP A 124 14.00 -17.37 -9.28
N ARG A 125 13.29 -17.66 -8.19
CA ARG A 125 13.87 -18.03 -6.89
C ARG A 125 14.60 -19.36 -6.95
N ASP A 126 14.10 -20.33 -7.72
CA ASP A 126 14.77 -21.61 -7.98
C ASP A 126 16.16 -21.49 -8.67
N ILE A 127 16.41 -20.38 -9.39
CA ILE A 127 17.68 -20.12 -10.08
C ILE A 127 18.49 -18.94 -9.50
N ALA A 128 18.00 -18.29 -8.44
CA ALA A 128 18.63 -17.14 -7.83
C ALA A 128 19.89 -17.55 -7.04
N LEU A 129 21.03 -16.94 -7.36
CA LEU A 129 22.27 -17.15 -6.61
C LEU A 129 22.27 -16.27 -5.33
N PRO A 130 22.70 -16.79 -4.16
CA PRO A 130 22.93 -15.98 -2.97
C PRO A 130 23.84 -14.78 -3.26
N ARG A 131 23.52 -13.59 -2.71
CA ARG A 131 24.23 -12.32 -2.98
C ARG A 131 25.74 -12.36 -2.69
N GLU A 132 26.23 -13.32 -1.91
CA GLU A 132 27.66 -13.50 -1.64
C GLU A 132 28.45 -13.99 -2.87
N LEU A 133 27.76 -14.59 -3.86
CA LEU A 133 28.35 -15.11 -5.09
C LEU A 133 28.10 -14.20 -6.32
N SER A 134 27.14 -13.26 -6.24
CA SER A 134 26.84 -12.34 -7.34
C SER A 134 27.70 -11.07 -7.30
N ARG A 135 28.10 -10.58 -8.48
CA ARG A 135 29.21 -9.63 -8.59
C ARG A 135 28.76 -8.18 -8.43
N ALA A 136 29.03 -7.60 -7.25
CA ALA A 136 29.13 -6.16 -7.00
C ALA A 136 27.98 -5.27 -7.56
N ARG A 137 26.83 -5.32 -6.89
CA ARG A 137 25.78 -4.27 -6.79
C ARG A 137 25.72 -3.30 -8.01
N ARG A 138 25.02 -3.70 -9.08
CA ARG A 138 24.41 -2.72 -10.00
C ARG A 138 23.34 -1.96 -9.21
N VAL A 139 23.70 -0.81 -8.67
CA VAL A 139 22.77 0.04 -7.92
C VAL A 139 21.73 0.59 -8.89
N ARG A 140 20.52 0.03 -8.91
CA ARG A 140 19.34 0.85 -9.20
C ARG A 140 19.08 1.64 -7.93
N LEU A 141 19.58 2.87 -7.90
CA LEU A 141 19.18 3.83 -6.87
C LEU A 141 17.75 4.24 -7.21
N LEU A 142 16.78 3.48 -6.66
CA LEU A 142 15.40 3.95 -6.53
C LEU A 142 15.46 5.39 -6.01
N GLY A 143 14.80 6.31 -6.71
CA GLY A 143 15.04 7.74 -6.61
C GLY A 143 14.69 8.31 -5.23
N ALA A 144 15.60 8.18 -4.28
CA ALA A 144 15.48 8.73 -2.94
C ALA A 144 15.42 10.26 -3.06
N ASN A 145 14.22 10.81 -2.90
CA ASN A 145 13.83 12.22 -3.13
C ASN A 145 13.55 12.62 -4.60
N ALA A 146 13.29 11.68 -5.51
CA ALA A 146 12.81 11.96 -6.87
C ALA A 146 11.27 11.86 -6.97
N PRO A 147 10.58 12.72 -7.75
CA PRO A 147 9.11 12.76 -7.83
C PRO A 147 8.49 11.78 -8.84
N VAL A 148 9.26 10.84 -9.40
CA VAL A 148 8.79 9.90 -10.45
C VAL A 148 9.24 8.48 -10.11
N THR A 149 8.27 7.58 -9.97
CA THR A 149 8.47 6.12 -9.99
C THR A 149 8.04 5.59 -11.36
N GLY A 150 8.93 4.88 -12.06
CA GLY A 150 8.62 4.32 -13.38
C GLY A 150 9.84 3.74 -14.09
N PHE A 151 9.60 2.93 -15.12
CA PHE A 151 10.63 2.29 -15.93
C PHE A 151 11.37 3.32 -16.81
N GLY A 152 12.39 3.95 -16.23
CA GLY A 152 13.31 4.85 -16.92
C GLY A 152 14.65 4.89 -16.21
N ASN A 153 15.75 4.67 -16.95
CA ASN A 153 17.08 4.96 -16.44
C ASN A 153 17.25 6.47 -16.26
N GLU A 154 18.21 6.86 -15.42
CA GLU A 154 18.68 8.24 -15.25
C GLU A 154 18.99 8.87 -16.63
N TYR A 155 18.09 9.73 -17.11
CA TYR A 155 18.40 10.63 -18.21
C TYR A 155 19.34 11.70 -17.67
N GLU A 156 20.62 11.59 -18.03
CA GLU A 156 21.65 12.58 -17.74
C GLU A 156 21.26 13.91 -18.39
N ALA A 157 20.60 14.77 -17.61
CA ALA A 157 20.08 16.04 -18.08
C ALA A 157 21.26 16.97 -18.40
N LEU A 158 21.52 17.19 -19.68
CA LEU A 158 22.58 18.05 -20.20
C LEU A 158 22.30 19.53 -19.89
N ALA A 159 22.48 19.91 -18.63
CA ALA A 159 22.39 21.27 -18.13
C ALA A 159 23.65 22.06 -18.55
N SER A 160 23.57 22.69 -19.72
CA SER A 160 24.65 23.52 -20.26
C SER A 160 24.91 24.77 -19.40
N SER A 161 26.13 24.89 -18.86
CA SER A 161 26.68 26.15 -18.32
C SER A 161 28.22 26.13 -18.36
N ASP A 162 28.84 27.24 -18.76
CA ASP A 162 30.29 27.37 -18.99
C ASP A 162 31.13 27.50 -17.70
N GLY A 163 32.41 27.08 -17.75
CA GLY A 163 33.35 27.20 -16.63
C GLY A 163 34.78 26.65 -16.87
N LEU A 164 35.57 27.31 -17.72
CA LEU A 164 37.00 27.01 -18.01
C LEU A 164 37.96 27.45 -16.86
N PRO A 165 39.27 27.07 -16.82
CA PRO A 165 40.02 26.00 -17.54
C PRO A 165 41.13 25.25 -16.72
N GLN A 166 41.98 24.49 -17.45
CA GLN A 166 43.43 24.22 -17.25
C GLN A 166 43.93 23.11 -16.30
N SER A 167 44.49 22.05 -16.93
CA SER A 167 45.94 21.78 -16.89
C SER A 167 46.37 20.98 -18.14
N MET A 168 47.64 21.05 -18.57
CA MET A 168 48.17 20.36 -19.76
C MET A 168 49.52 19.67 -19.51
N ALA A 169 49.64 18.40 -19.92
CA ALA A 169 50.84 17.75 -20.49
C ALA A 169 50.49 16.27 -20.80
N GLY A 170 50.92 15.63 -21.90
CA GLY A 170 51.67 16.10 -23.07
C GLY A 170 51.62 15.07 -24.21
N SER A 171 51.96 15.47 -25.43
CA SER A 171 51.69 14.70 -26.66
C SER A 171 52.65 13.55 -26.98
N ALA A 172 52.14 12.49 -27.61
CA ALA A 172 52.82 11.77 -28.69
C ALA A 172 51.80 11.07 -29.61
N THR A 173 51.95 11.20 -30.93
CA THR A 173 51.12 10.52 -31.94
C THR A 173 51.97 9.60 -32.83
N SER A 174 51.43 8.43 -33.16
CA SER A 174 51.82 7.65 -34.33
C SER A 174 50.62 6.80 -34.80
N VAL A 175 50.69 6.28 -36.01
CA VAL A 175 49.50 5.88 -36.80
C VAL A 175 49.52 4.39 -37.13
N ALA A 176 48.36 3.75 -36.96
CA ALA A 176 47.92 2.45 -37.48
C ALA A 176 48.80 1.22 -37.21
N ASP A 177 48.17 0.17 -36.68
CA ASP A 177 48.01 -1.01 -37.52
C ASP A 177 46.68 -1.74 -37.24
N ILE A 178 46.19 -2.53 -38.20
CA ILE A 178 44.86 -3.14 -38.14
C ILE A 178 44.95 -4.54 -37.52
N SER A 179 44.34 -4.72 -36.33
CA SER A 179 44.15 -6.04 -35.72
C SER A 179 42.71 -6.23 -35.24
N SER A 180 42.05 -7.25 -35.77
CA SER A 180 40.59 -7.49 -35.69
C SER A 180 40.10 -7.97 -34.32
N GLN A 181 40.19 -7.13 -33.29
CA GLN A 181 39.58 -7.44 -32.00
C GLN A 181 38.09 -7.09 -32.02
N LYS A 182 37.25 -8.10 -32.24
CA LYS A 182 35.79 -8.00 -32.27
C LYS A 182 35.25 -7.72 -30.85
N VAL A 183 35.33 -6.46 -30.41
CA VAL A 183 34.72 -5.99 -29.17
C VAL A 183 33.23 -6.26 -29.25
N ALA A 184 32.76 -7.26 -28.48
CA ALA A 184 31.34 -7.44 -28.24
C ALA A 184 30.82 -6.16 -27.56
N GLY A 185 30.05 -5.37 -28.30
CA GLY A 185 29.41 -4.19 -27.75
C GLY A 185 28.50 -4.62 -26.59
N ARG A 186 28.57 -3.90 -25.47
CA ARG A 186 27.61 -4.10 -24.38
C ARG A 186 26.22 -3.77 -24.92
N GLN A 187 25.42 -4.78 -25.23
CA GLN A 187 24.01 -4.59 -25.59
C GLN A 187 23.31 -3.88 -24.43
N ARG A 188 22.35 -3.01 -24.75
CA ARG A 188 21.72 -2.19 -23.73
C ARG A 188 20.63 -3.01 -23.02
N PRO A 189 20.39 -2.80 -21.71
CA PRO A 189 19.29 -3.43 -20.99
C PRO A 189 17.87 -3.12 -21.51
N THR A 190 17.76 -2.33 -22.57
CA THR A 190 16.53 -1.99 -23.30
C THR A 190 16.19 -2.98 -24.40
N ASP A 191 17.17 -3.64 -24.98
CA ASP A 191 17.04 -4.24 -26.31
C ASP A 191 16.46 -5.67 -26.22
N TRP A 192 16.74 -6.38 -25.11
CA TRP A 192 16.30 -7.76 -24.86
C TRP A 192 14.77 -7.95 -24.83
N TRP A 193 14.02 -6.90 -24.49
CA TRP A 193 12.55 -6.88 -24.51
C TRP A 193 11.95 -7.07 -25.92
N PHE A 194 12.78 -7.00 -26.96
CA PHE A 194 12.40 -7.05 -28.37
C PHE A 194 13.20 -8.09 -29.18
N GLU A 195 14.02 -8.93 -28.53
CA GLU A 195 14.77 -10.01 -29.18
C GLU A 195 13.92 -11.29 -29.34
N GLU A 196 14.28 -12.12 -30.33
CA GLU A 196 13.44 -13.14 -30.95
C GLU A 196 13.25 -14.44 -30.11
N ASP A 197 12.33 -15.31 -30.56
CA ASP A 197 11.82 -16.47 -29.83
C ASP A 197 12.93 -17.41 -29.29
N GLY A 198 12.97 -17.59 -27.97
CA GLY A 198 13.92 -18.47 -27.30
C GLY A 198 13.55 -18.83 -25.86
N LEU A 199 14.26 -19.81 -25.31
CA LEU A 199 14.27 -20.12 -23.87
C LEU A 199 15.27 -19.20 -23.15
N PHE A 200 15.06 -19.00 -21.85
CA PHE A 200 16.02 -18.28 -21.00
C PHE A 200 17.33 -19.06 -20.83
N ASN A 201 18.46 -18.38 -20.97
CA ASN A 201 19.77 -18.95 -20.63
C ASN A 201 19.94 -19.10 -19.11
N LEU A 202 20.77 -20.05 -18.67
CA LEU A 202 21.13 -20.25 -17.25
C LEU A 202 22.45 -19.54 -16.86
N ASP A 203 22.92 -18.64 -17.71
CA ASP A 203 24.04 -17.74 -17.43
C ASP A 203 23.59 -16.50 -16.63
N GLU A 204 24.50 -15.55 -16.45
CA GLU A 204 24.23 -14.31 -15.70
C GLU A 204 23.26 -13.36 -16.43
N GLU A 205 23.16 -13.47 -17.75
CA GLU A 205 22.30 -12.61 -18.57
C GLU A 205 20.87 -13.14 -18.56
N GLY A 206 20.66 -14.43 -18.85
CA GLY A 206 19.34 -15.07 -18.75
C GLY A 206 18.77 -15.09 -17.33
N ARG A 207 19.63 -15.16 -16.29
CA ARG A 207 19.21 -14.90 -14.89
C ARG A 207 18.70 -13.47 -14.70
N ALA A 208 19.42 -12.46 -15.19
CA ALA A 208 19.00 -11.06 -15.08
C ALA A 208 17.71 -10.76 -15.88
N GLU A 209 17.43 -11.52 -16.95
CA GLU A 209 16.15 -11.47 -17.66
C GLU A 209 15.01 -12.12 -16.85
N LYS A 210 15.21 -13.35 -16.32
CA LYS A 210 14.24 -14.00 -15.41
C LYS A 210 13.93 -13.13 -14.18
N GLN A 211 14.92 -12.47 -13.59
CA GLN A 211 14.73 -11.51 -12.50
C GLN A 211 13.81 -10.35 -12.92
N GLN A 212 13.99 -9.79 -14.12
CA GLN A 212 13.12 -8.72 -14.63
C GLN A 212 11.70 -9.23 -14.91
N CYS A 213 11.52 -10.47 -15.35
CA CYS A 213 10.20 -11.10 -15.46
C CYS A 213 9.51 -11.25 -14.09
N ALA A 214 10.25 -11.67 -13.06
CA ALA A 214 9.72 -11.76 -11.68
C ALA A 214 9.37 -10.38 -11.10
N VAL A 215 10.19 -9.35 -11.34
CA VAL A 215 9.89 -7.95 -10.96
C VAL A 215 8.63 -7.45 -11.69
N ALA A 216 8.45 -7.79 -12.97
CA ALA A 216 7.23 -7.43 -13.71
C ALA A 216 5.99 -8.19 -13.19
N ALA A 217 6.12 -9.48 -12.85
CA ALA A 217 5.05 -10.27 -12.23
C ALA A 217 4.64 -9.71 -10.85
N SER A 218 5.60 -9.33 -10.00
CA SER A 218 5.31 -8.73 -8.69
C SER A 218 4.66 -7.35 -8.82
N ASN A 219 5.04 -6.54 -9.82
CA ASN A 219 4.37 -5.28 -10.15
C ASN A 219 2.89 -5.52 -10.52
N VAL A 220 2.60 -6.55 -11.34
CA VAL A 220 1.22 -6.92 -11.71
C VAL A 220 0.41 -7.37 -10.49
N LEU A 221 0.96 -8.24 -9.63
CA LEU A 221 0.31 -8.67 -8.38
C LEU A 221 0.03 -7.48 -7.45
N ARG A 222 1.03 -6.62 -7.26
CA ARG A 222 0.94 -5.39 -6.47
C ARG A 222 -0.17 -4.48 -7.00
N ASN A 223 -0.25 -4.26 -8.31
CA ASN A 223 -1.34 -3.48 -8.91
C ASN A 223 -2.71 -4.15 -8.78
N PHE A 224 -2.80 -5.47 -8.94
CA PHE A 224 -4.05 -6.21 -8.73
C PHE A 224 -4.55 -6.12 -7.28
N SER A 225 -3.68 -5.99 -6.28
CA SER A 225 -4.09 -5.79 -4.88
C SER A 225 -4.75 -4.42 -4.59
N PHE A 226 -4.66 -3.46 -5.52
CA PHE A 226 -5.41 -2.19 -5.47
C PHE A 226 -6.77 -2.25 -6.20
N MET A 227 -7.10 -3.38 -6.85
CA MET A 227 -8.40 -3.57 -7.49
C MET A 227 -9.41 -4.19 -6.50
N PRO A 228 -10.65 -3.67 -6.42
CA PRO A 228 -11.69 -4.28 -5.60
C PRO A 228 -11.95 -5.75 -5.95
N ASP A 229 -12.36 -6.51 -4.95
CA ASP A 229 -12.59 -7.96 -4.92
C ASP A 229 -11.32 -8.82 -5.06
N ASN A 230 -10.25 -8.32 -5.71
CA ASN A 230 -8.97 -9.03 -5.85
C ASN A 230 -8.21 -9.14 -4.52
N GLU A 231 -8.29 -8.12 -3.66
CA GLU A 231 -7.60 -8.11 -2.36
C GLU A 231 -8.12 -9.20 -1.43
N VAL A 232 -9.42 -9.51 -1.51
CA VAL A 232 -10.04 -10.62 -0.76
C VAL A 232 -9.59 -11.97 -1.32
N ILE A 233 -9.53 -12.11 -2.65
CA ILE A 233 -9.08 -13.35 -3.32
C ILE A 233 -7.61 -13.64 -2.99
N MET A 234 -6.74 -12.64 -3.09
CA MET A 234 -5.30 -12.77 -2.82
C MET A 234 -5.01 -13.07 -1.34
N ALA A 235 -5.70 -12.40 -0.40
CA ALA A 235 -5.53 -12.66 1.04
C ALA A 235 -6.00 -14.07 1.46
N GLN A 236 -6.89 -14.71 0.69
CA GLN A 236 -7.33 -16.09 0.93
C GLN A 236 -6.49 -17.13 0.17
N HIS A 237 -5.51 -16.70 -0.63
CA HIS A 237 -4.67 -17.59 -1.44
C HIS A 237 -3.36 -17.92 -0.74
N ARG A 238 -3.28 -19.14 -0.16
CA ARG A 238 -2.12 -19.59 0.66
C ARG A 238 -0.78 -19.38 -0.05
N HIS A 239 -0.66 -19.87 -1.30
CA HIS A 239 0.53 -19.72 -2.12
C HIS A 239 0.90 -18.26 -2.40
N CYS A 240 -0.10 -17.38 -2.57
CA CYS A 240 0.15 -15.95 -2.80
C CYS A 240 0.83 -15.31 -1.58
N LEU A 241 0.27 -15.55 -0.39
CA LEU A 241 0.89 -15.06 0.84
C LEU A 241 2.22 -15.76 1.12
N GLU A 242 2.37 -17.06 0.84
CA GLU A 242 3.65 -17.77 0.98
C GLU A 242 4.79 -17.14 0.16
N THR A 243 4.61 -16.94 -1.15
CA THR A 243 5.63 -16.29 -2.01
C THR A 243 5.89 -14.84 -1.57
N ILE A 244 4.84 -14.07 -1.25
CA ILE A 244 4.96 -12.67 -0.84
C ILE A 244 5.69 -12.52 0.52
N PHE A 245 5.41 -13.39 1.50
CA PHE A 245 6.12 -13.39 2.78
C PHE A 245 7.57 -13.86 2.62
N GLN A 246 7.86 -14.81 1.72
CA GLN A 246 9.22 -15.21 1.43
C GLN A 246 10.05 -14.06 0.83
N CYS A 247 9.47 -13.30 -0.11
CA CYS A 247 10.12 -12.11 -0.68
C CYS A 247 10.53 -11.07 0.37
N ILE A 248 9.72 -10.82 1.41
CA ILE A 248 10.10 -9.88 2.49
C ILE A 248 11.02 -10.52 3.53
N GLU A 249 10.91 -11.81 3.83
CA GLU A 249 11.84 -12.51 4.73
C GLU A 249 13.28 -12.46 4.19
N ASP A 250 13.43 -12.65 2.87
CA ASP A 250 14.70 -12.64 2.14
C ASP A 250 15.23 -11.24 1.76
N GLN A 251 14.77 -10.14 2.38
CA GLN A 251 15.15 -8.75 2.01
C GLN A 251 16.66 -8.48 1.92
N ASN A 252 17.49 -9.28 2.59
CA ASN A 252 18.95 -9.15 2.58
C ASN A 252 19.58 -9.73 1.30
N THR A 253 18.83 -10.56 0.55
CA THR A 253 19.27 -11.27 -0.67
C THR A 253 18.42 -10.97 -1.91
N GLU A 254 17.10 -10.76 -1.74
CA GLU A 254 16.13 -10.53 -2.83
C GLU A 254 16.31 -9.17 -3.53
N ASP A 255 15.71 -8.96 -4.71
CA ASP A 255 15.70 -7.65 -5.38
C ASP A 255 14.93 -6.56 -4.59
N GLU A 256 15.44 -5.32 -4.58
CA GLU A 256 14.81 -4.21 -3.83
C GLU A 256 13.40 -3.86 -4.37
N GLU A 257 13.12 -4.06 -5.65
CA GLU A 257 11.78 -3.88 -6.25
C GLU A 257 10.85 -5.06 -5.92
N LEU A 258 11.37 -6.30 -5.87
CA LEU A 258 10.60 -7.49 -5.44
C LEU A 258 10.14 -7.35 -3.99
N VAL A 259 11.04 -6.95 -3.07
CA VAL A 259 10.72 -6.70 -1.66
C VAL A 259 9.68 -5.57 -1.53
N THR A 260 9.86 -4.47 -2.27
CA THR A 260 8.96 -3.31 -2.22
C THR A 260 7.55 -3.67 -2.72
N ASN A 261 7.44 -4.35 -3.87
CA ASN A 261 6.15 -4.80 -4.40
C ASN A 261 5.47 -5.82 -3.49
N ALA A 262 6.21 -6.77 -2.92
CA ALA A 262 5.68 -7.74 -1.97
C ALA A 262 5.11 -7.04 -0.72
N LEU A 263 5.84 -6.08 -0.14
CA LEU A 263 5.43 -5.37 1.05
C LEU A 263 4.23 -4.42 0.80
N GLU A 264 4.22 -3.69 -0.32
CA GLU A 264 3.05 -2.88 -0.69
C GLU A 264 1.81 -3.74 -0.96
N THR A 265 1.98 -4.93 -1.54
CA THR A 265 0.91 -5.93 -1.67
C THR A 265 0.38 -6.33 -0.30
N LEU A 266 1.25 -6.72 0.66
CA LEU A 266 0.81 -7.05 2.02
C LEU A 266 0.04 -5.92 2.70
N VAL A 267 0.48 -4.66 2.56
CA VAL A 267 -0.23 -3.51 3.13
C VAL A 267 -1.67 -3.45 2.63
N ASN A 268 -1.91 -3.68 1.33
CA ASN A 268 -3.26 -3.73 0.77
C ASN A 268 -4.07 -4.95 1.26
N LEU A 269 -3.47 -6.14 1.31
CA LEU A 269 -4.12 -7.36 1.79
C LEU A 269 -4.39 -7.36 3.30
N GLY A 270 -3.64 -6.57 4.08
CA GLY A 270 -3.60 -6.55 5.55
C GLY A 270 -4.95 -6.57 6.29
N PRO A 271 -6.00 -5.83 5.86
CA PRO A 271 -7.32 -5.87 6.50
C PRO A 271 -8.08 -7.20 6.34
N PHE A 272 -7.68 -8.04 5.37
CA PHE A 272 -8.29 -9.33 5.04
C PHE A 272 -7.37 -10.52 5.38
N LEU A 273 -6.17 -10.24 5.85
CA LEU A 273 -5.14 -11.24 6.15
C LEU A 273 -5.46 -11.95 7.47
N ASP A 274 -5.59 -13.28 7.42
CA ASP A 274 -5.70 -14.17 8.58
C ASP A 274 -4.46 -15.07 8.61
N LEU A 275 -3.62 -14.90 9.64
CA LEU A 275 -2.36 -15.64 9.77
C LEU A 275 -2.58 -17.16 9.83
N ARG A 276 -3.74 -17.65 10.31
CA ARG A 276 -4.07 -19.08 10.41
C ARG A 276 -4.06 -19.83 9.06
N ILE A 277 -3.99 -19.10 7.95
CA ILE A 277 -3.77 -19.69 6.63
C ILE A 277 -2.46 -20.50 6.56
N PHE A 278 -1.44 -20.15 7.36
CA PHE A 278 -0.15 -20.83 7.38
C PHE A 278 -0.17 -22.17 8.16
N SER A 279 -0.98 -22.29 9.21
CA SER A 279 -1.27 -23.57 9.89
C SER A 279 -2.42 -24.37 9.22
N SER A 280 -2.94 -23.94 8.07
CA SER A 280 -4.01 -24.68 7.37
C SER A 280 -3.51 -26.00 6.76
N SER A 281 -4.34 -27.05 6.78
CA SER A 281 -4.03 -28.38 6.22
C SER A 281 -4.06 -28.46 4.68
N LYS A 282 -4.08 -27.32 3.98
CA LYS A 282 -3.91 -27.24 2.53
C LYS A 282 -2.44 -27.53 2.17
N PRO A 283 -2.14 -27.98 0.94
CA PRO A 283 -0.77 -27.99 0.43
C PRO A 283 -0.11 -26.62 0.62
N SER A 284 1.11 -26.65 1.15
CA SER A 284 2.03 -25.52 1.23
C SER A 284 3.04 -25.64 0.10
N PHE A 285 3.37 -24.53 -0.54
CA PHE A 285 4.37 -24.43 -1.60
C PHE A 285 5.71 -23.97 -1.02
N ILE A 286 5.68 -23.08 -0.03
CA ILE A 286 6.85 -22.57 0.71
C ILE A 286 6.55 -22.64 2.21
N ASP A 287 7.48 -23.15 3.01
CA ASP A 287 7.35 -23.42 4.46
C ASP A 287 7.29 -22.16 5.35
N ILE A 288 6.35 -21.25 5.06
CA ILE A 288 6.02 -20.09 5.89
C ILE A 288 5.03 -20.53 6.97
N THR A 289 5.40 -20.25 8.22
CA THR A 289 4.54 -20.40 9.41
C THR A 289 4.12 -19.02 9.91
N GLU A 290 3.09 -18.93 10.74
CA GLU A 290 2.65 -17.66 11.37
C GLU A 290 3.79 -16.95 12.09
N LYS A 291 4.66 -17.73 12.74
CA LYS A 291 5.83 -17.19 13.43
C LYS A 291 6.84 -16.59 12.45
N ARG A 292 7.14 -17.26 11.34
CA ARG A 292 8.02 -16.71 10.28
C ARG A 292 7.41 -15.46 9.65
N ALA A 293 6.12 -15.48 9.34
CA ALA A 293 5.38 -14.33 8.81
C ALA A 293 5.49 -13.09 9.71
N VAL A 294 5.25 -13.24 11.02
CA VAL A 294 5.40 -12.13 11.98
C VAL A 294 6.88 -11.71 12.13
N GLN A 295 7.83 -12.64 12.12
CA GLN A 295 9.27 -12.32 12.16
C GLN A 295 9.74 -11.56 10.91
N ALA A 296 9.21 -11.86 9.72
CA ALA A 296 9.51 -11.13 8.49
C ALA A 296 8.99 -9.68 8.55
N ILE A 297 7.78 -9.46 9.08
CA ILE A 297 7.22 -8.12 9.31
C ILE A 297 8.08 -7.33 10.32
N MET A 298 8.55 -7.96 11.40
CA MET A 298 9.51 -7.34 12.32
C MET A 298 10.82 -6.97 11.61
N GLY A 299 11.31 -7.82 10.71
CA GLY A 299 12.47 -7.53 9.85
C GLY A 299 12.27 -6.32 8.94
N MET A 300 11.05 -6.09 8.43
CA MET A 300 10.71 -4.87 7.68
C MET A 300 10.66 -3.65 8.61
N LEU A 301 10.08 -3.81 9.80
CA LEU A 301 9.90 -2.74 10.78
C LEU A 301 11.25 -2.20 11.28
N ASP A 302 12.24 -3.07 11.49
CA ASP A 302 13.61 -2.70 11.87
C ASP A 302 14.50 -2.25 10.68
N SER A 303 13.97 -2.27 9.45
CA SER A 303 14.71 -1.86 8.25
C SER A 303 15.14 -0.38 8.29
N GLN A 304 16.30 -0.12 7.70
CA GLN A 304 16.84 1.23 7.49
C GLN A 304 16.18 1.94 6.31
N ILE A 305 15.50 1.21 5.41
CA ILE A 305 14.77 1.78 4.28
C ILE A 305 13.43 2.35 4.78
N LYS A 306 13.27 3.68 4.63
CA LYS A 306 12.10 4.42 5.12
C LYS A 306 10.77 3.85 4.63
N ALA A 307 10.68 3.55 3.32
CA ALA A 307 9.47 2.98 2.74
C ALA A 307 9.07 1.68 3.43
N TRP A 308 10.03 0.78 3.68
CA TRP A 308 9.77 -0.53 4.25
C TRP A 308 9.35 -0.46 5.72
N HIS A 309 10.01 0.33 6.57
CA HIS A 309 9.57 0.43 7.97
C HIS A 309 8.25 1.19 8.15
N CYS A 310 7.92 2.14 7.25
CA CYS A 310 6.60 2.77 7.24
C CYS A 310 5.51 1.78 6.82
N ALA A 311 5.72 1.04 5.73
CA ALA A 311 4.79 0.03 5.24
C ALA A 311 4.60 -1.11 6.25
N ALA A 312 5.66 -1.55 6.94
CA ALA A 312 5.58 -2.54 8.02
C ALA A 312 4.77 -2.07 9.22
N ALA A 313 4.95 -0.81 9.63
CA ALA A 313 4.16 -0.21 10.70
C ALA A 313 2.67 -0.15 10.30
N GLU A 314 2.37 0.31 9.08
CA GLU A 314 0.99 0.32 8.58
C GLU A 314 0.39 -1.09 8.45
N LEU A 315 1.16 -2.07 7.98
CA LEU A 315 0.74 -3.47 7.87
C LEU A 315 0.36 -4.05 9.23
N LEU A 316 1.19 -3.88 10.27
CA LEU A 316 0.85 -4.26 11.65
C LEU A 316 -0.43 -3.57 12.12
N GLY A 317 -0.55 -2.27 11.83
CA GLY A 317 -1.75 -1.48 12.12
C GLY A 317 -3.01 -1.95 11.38
N ARG A 318 -2.90 -2.51 10.18
CA ARG A 318 -4.04 -3.08 9.42
C ARG A 318 -4.38 -4.50 9.89
N MET A 319 -3.37 -5.35 10.11
CA MET A 319 -3.56 -6.76 10.53
C MET A 319 -4.15 -6.92 11.92
N ILE A 320 -3.81 -6.05 12.88
CA ILE A 320 -4.31 -6.14 14.27
C ILE A 320 -5.81 -5.81 14.40
N ILE A 321 -6.44 -5.26 13.35
CA ILE A 321 -7.90 -5.02 13.31
C ILE A 321 -8.66 -6.35 13.25
N ASN A 322 -8.04 -7.41 12.72
CA ASN A 322 -8.58 -8.76 12.73
C ASN A 322 -8.21 -9.45 14.07
N PRO A 323 -9.18 -9.75 14.96
CA PRO A 323 -8.88 -10.34 16.27
C PRO A 323 -8.27 -11.75 16.16
N ASP A 324 -8.48 -12.46 15.06
CA ASP A 324 -7.87 -13.76 14.82
C ASP A 324 -6.33 -13.69 14.65
N ASN A 325 -5.77 -12.50 14.37
CA ASN A 325 -4.33 -12.27 14.32
C ASN A 325 -3.72 -11.96 15.71
N GLU A 326 -4.51 -11.59 16.72
CA GLU A 326 -4.00 -11.23 18.06
C GLU A 326 -3.10 -12.31 18.69
N PRO A 327 -3.43 -13.62 18.68
CA PRO A 327 -2.62 -14.64 19.32
C PRO A 327 -1.19 -14.75 18.77
N PHE A 328 -0.98 -14.32 17.53
CA PHE A 328 0.31 -14.36 16.84
C PHE A 328 1.09 -13.05 16.97
N LEU A 329 0.40 -11.91 17.06
CA LEU A 329 1.01 -10.58 17.18
C LEU A 329 1.32 -10.18 18.63
N LEU A 330 0.44 -10.51 19.59
CA LEU A 330 0.60 -10.14 21.00
C LEU A 330 1.90 -10.65 21.66
N PRO A 331 2.45 -11.85 21.34
CA PRO A 331 3.76 -12.29 21.82
C PRO A 331 4.92 -11.35 21.46
N PHE A 332 4.79 -10.57 20.38
CA PHE A 332 5.81 -9.63 19.90
C PHE A 332 5.51 -8.16 20.29
N VAL A 333 4.37 -7.89 20.96
CA VAL A 333 3.83 -6.53 21.13
C VAL A 333 4.81 -5.55 21.81
N THR A 334 5.64 -6.01 22.75
CA THR A 334 6.65 -5.17 23.41
C THR A 334 7.77 -4.74 22.46
N GLN A 335 8.12 -5.59 21.48
CA GLN A 335 9.12 -5.28 20.44
C GLN A 335 8.51 -4.30 19.42
N ILE A 336 7.28 -4.59 18.99
CA ILE A 336 6.48 -3.72 18.12
C ILE A 336 6.34 -2.32 18.73
N TYR A 337 5.91 -2.20 19.98
CA TYR A 337 5.75 -0.90 20.65
C TYR A 337 7.03 -0.11 20.73
N LYS A 338 8.14 -0.71 21.22
CA LYS A 338 9.43 -0.04 21.29
C LYS A 338 9.82 0.56 19.94
N ARG A 339 9.70 -0.22 18.87
CA ARG A 339 10.09 0.20 17.51
C ARG A 339 9.13 1.25 16.92
N LEU A 340 7.81 1.09 17.06
CA LEU A 340 6.83 2.10 16.65
C LEU A 340 7.01 3.42 17.41
N VAL A 341 7.28 3.36 18.72
CA VAL A 341 7.56 4.53 19.55
C VAL A 341 8.87 5.20 19.13
N ASP A 342 9.89 4.46 18.65
CA ASP A 342 11.08 5.05 18.03
C ASP A 342 10.79 5.72 16.67
N LEU A 343 9.88 5.19 15.85
CA LEU A 343 9.42 5.86 14.62
C LEU A 343 8.68 7.19 14.91
N LEU A 344 7.95 7.31 16.03
CA LEU A 344 7.40 8.61 16.49
C LEU A 344 8.50 9.65 16.77
N GLY A 345 9.72 9.22 17.06
CA GLY A 345 10.86 10.09 17.33
C GLY A 345 11.45 10.73 16.07
N PHE A 346 11.16 10.20 14.89
CA PHE A 346 11.73 10.67 13.62
C PHE A 346 11.13 12.02 13.20
N SER A 347 11.87 12.79 12.40
CA SER A 347 11.39 14.04 11.78
C SER A 347 10.54 13.83 10.52
N ALA A 348 10.47 12.60 10.00
CA ALA A 348 9.69 12.27 8.82
C ALA A 348 8.22 12.05 9.16
N TYR A 349 7.34 12.88 8.58
CA TYR A 349 5.89 12.83 8.79
C TYR A 349 5.30 11.45 8.47
N ASP A 350 5.70 10.81 7.38
CA ASP A 350 5.16 9.49 6.98
C ASP A 350 5.45 8.40 8.03
N SER A 351 6.64 8.45 8.65
CA SER A 351 7.04 7.53 9.73
C SER A 351 6.22 7.78 11.00
N GLN A 352 5.95 9.05 11.35
CA GLN A 352 5.05 9.40 12.44
C GLN A 352 3.60 8.96 12.14
N ALA A 353 3.11 9.18 10.92
CA ALA A 353 1.76 8.85 10.51
C ALA A 353 1.48 7.34 10.56
N ALA A 354 2.40 6.53 10.01
CA ALA A 354 2.31 5.07 10.06
C ALA A 354 2.40 4.56 11.51
N ALA A 355 3.33 5.10 12.30
CA ALA A 355 3.50 4.70 13.70
C ALA A 355 2.29 5.06 14.59
N VAL A 356 1.76 6.28 14.49
CA VAL A 356 0.52 6.67 15.19
C VAL A 356 -0.67 5.83 14.70
N GLY A 357 -0.77 5.54 13.41
CA GLY A 357 -1.81 4.67 12.86
C GLY A 357 -1.80 3.27 13.48
N ALA A 358 -0.62 2.66 13.57
CA ALA A 358 -0.40 1.35 14.17
C ALA A 358 -0.65 1.35 15.69
N LEU A 359 -0.06 2.31 16.41
CA LEU A 359 -0.23 2.46 17.86
C LEU A 359 -1.68 2.71 18.26
N TYR A 360 -2.44 3.44 17.44
CA TYR A 360 -3.86 3.69 17.67
C TYR A 360 -4.67 2.38 17.63
N HIS A 361 -4.52 1.54 16.60
CA HIS A 361 -5.23 0.26 16.56
C HIS A 361 -4.72 -0.72 17.64
N LEU A 362 -3.40 -0.78 17.88
CA LEU A 362 -2.81 -1.61 18.94
C LEU A 362 -3.28 -1.21 20.35
N ALA A 363 -3.55 0.07 20.61
CA ALA A 363 -4.03 0.55 21.91
C ALA A 363 -5.51 0.23 22.15
N GLU A 364 -6.34 0.08 21.11
CA GLU A 364 -7.75 -0.26 21.27
C GLU A 364 -7.96 -1.73 21.67
N VAL A 365 -7.11 -2.64 21.16
CA VAL A 365 -7.23 -4.12 21.30
C VAL A 365 -7.66 -4.57 22.70
N ASN A 366 -6.87 -4.25 23.73
CA ASN A 366 -7.13 -4.69 25.10
C ASN A 366 -6.38 -3.83 26.14
N MET A 367 -6.67 -4.07 27.43
CA MET A 367 -6.04 -3.37 28.56
C MET A 367 -4.51 -3.57 28.60
N ASP A 368 -4.02 -4.80 28.43
CA ASP A 368 -2.60 -5.14 28.55
C ASP A 368 -1.74 -4.42 27.50
N CYS A 369 -2.26 -4.27 26.27
CA CYS A 369 -1.72 -3.38 25.25
C CYS A 369 -1.53 -1.94 25.76
N ARG A 370 -2.55 -1.34 26.36
CA ARG A 370 -2.48 0.04 26.90
C ARG A 370 -1.54 0.16 28.10
N LEU A 371 -1.48 -0.83 28.98
CA LEU A 371 -0.52 -0.86 30.09
C LEU A 371 0.92 -0.93 29.56
N LYS A 372 1.19 -1.79 28.58
CA LYS A 372 2.50 -1.93 27.95
C LYS A 372 2.93 -0.65 27.21
N LEU A 373 2.03 -0.02 26.44
CA LEU A 373 2.35 1.21 25.72
C LEU A 373 2.60 2.39 26.69
N ALA A 374 1.84 2.53 27.77
CA ALA A 374 2.12 3.54 28.80
C ALA A 374 3.41 3.26 29.60
N SER A 375 3.86 2.00 29.65
CA SER A 375 5.13 1.62 30.30
C SER A 375 6.37 1.89 29.44
N ASP A 376 6.23 2.13 28.12
CA ASP A 376 7.36 2.55 27.30
C ASP A 376 7.76 3.99 27.66
N ARG A 377 9.04 4.14 28.02
CA ARG A 377 9.65 5.38 28.52
C ARG A 377 9.38 6.60 27.64
N TRP A 378 9.24 6.45 26.32
CA TRP A 378 9.16 7.59 25.40
C TRP A 378 7.80 7.73 24.71
N ALA A 379 6.85 6.82 24.94
CA ALA A 379 5.56 6.83 24.24
C ALA A 379 4.78 8.12 24.52
N VAL A 380 4.60 8.48 25.79
CA VAL A 380 3.79 9.63 26.22
C VAL A 380 4.43 10.95 25.74
N ASP A 381 5.74 11.12 25.94
CA ASP A 381 6.50 12.28 25.45
C ASP A 381 6.41 12.47 23.93
N ARG A 382 6.59 11.39 23.15
CA ARG A 382 6.59 11.47 21.68
C ARG A 382 5.19 11.70 21.12
N LEU A 383 4.15 11.12 21.72
CA LEU A 383 2.74 11.42 21.40
C LEU A 383 2.39 12.89 21.73
N LEU A 384 2.77 13.38 22.92
CA LEU A 384 2.61 14.79 23.30
C LEU A 384 3.34 15.74 22.34
N LYS A 385 4.55 15.38 21.89
CA LYS A 385 5.31 16.17 20.92
C LYS A 385 4.58 16.33 19.59
N ILE A 386 3.91 15.27 19.10
CA ILE A 386 3.10 15.27 17.86
C ILE A 386 1.83 16.12 18.01
N VAL A 387 1.22 16.14 19.20
CA VAL A 387 0.06 17.02 19.46
C VAL A 387 0.49 18.48 19.62
N LYS A 388 1.60 18.76 20.31
CA LYS A 388 2.13 20.13 20.52
C LYS A 388 2.77 20.75 19.27
N ASN A 389 3.30 19.94 18.36
CA ASN A 389 3.85 20.37 17.07
C ASN A 389 3.04 19.69 15.95
N PRO A 390 1.89 20.25 15.53
CA PRO A 390 0.89 19.50 14.79
C PRO A 390 1.39 18.94 13.46
N HIS A 391 1.20 17.63 13.29
CA HIS A 391 1.40 16.92 12.04
C HIS A 391 0.52 17.52 10.91
N PRO A 392 1.00 17.66 9.66
CA PRO A 392 0.27 18.32 8.57
C PRO A 392 -1.04 17.63 8.20
N VAL A 393 -1.16 16.32 8.47
CA VAL A 393 -2.43 15.57 8.39
C VAL A 393 -3.11 15.59 9.78
N PRO A 394 -4.23 16.32 9.98
CA PRO A 394 -4.82 16.52 11.32
C PRO A 394 -5.33 15.25 12.01
N GLU A 395 -5.67 14.22 11.22
CA GLU A 395 -6.10 12.91 11.72
C GLU A 395 -5.02 12.22 12.57
N ILE A 396 -3.74 12.47 12.28
CA ILE A 396 -2.62 11.93 13.06
C ILE A 396 -2.58 12.57 14.46
N CYS A 397 -2.80 13.88 14.56
CA CYS A 397 -2.92 14.56 15.85
C CYS A 397 -4.16 14.08 16.63
N ARG A 398 -5.27 13.78 15.94
CA ARG A 398 -6.50 13.24 16.54
C ARG A 398 -6.26 11.83 17.11
N LYS A 399 -5.64 10.94 16.33
CA LYS A 399 -5.26 9.59 16.78
C LYS A 399 -4.25 9.64 17.94
N ALA A 400 -3.24 10.51 17.88
CA ALA A 400 -2.29 10.69 18.98
C ALA A 400 -2.97 11.15 20.29
N ALA A 401 -3.93 12.07 20.21
CA ALA A 401 -4.74 12.49 21.37
C ALA A 401 -5.65 11.37 21.89
N MET A 402 -6.27 10.56 21.00
CA MET A 402 -7.07 9.41 21.41
C MET A 402 -6.24 8.29 22.06
N ILE A 403 -5.01 8.03 21.59
CA ILE A 403 -4.10 7.09 22.27
C ILE A 403 -3.90 7.55 23.72
N LEU A 404 -3.56 8.83 23.94
CA LEU A 404 -3.38 9.39 25.27
C LEU A 404 -4.65 9.28 26.14
N GLU A 405 -5.84 9.52 25.58
CA GLU A 405 -7.12 9.31 26.27
C GLU A 405 -7.35 7.83 26.68
N GLY A 406 -7.07 6.89 25.78
CA GLY A 406 -7.12 5.46 26.06
C GLY A 406 -6.12 5.05 27.15
N LEU A 407 -4.88 5.56 27.11
CA LEU A 407 -3.88 5.29 28.14
C LEU A 407 -4.31 5.81 29.53
N VAL A 408 -4.91 7.00 29.60
CA VAL A 408 -5.39 7.63 30.85
C VAL A 408 -6.61 6.90 31.43
N SER A 409 -7.43 6.29 30.58
CA SER A 409 -8.62 5.55 31.00
C SER A 409 -8.29 4.35 31.90
N GLU A 410 -7.07 3.79 31.80
CA GLU A 410 -6.64 2.65 32.61
C GLU A 410 -6.18 3.08 34.02
N PRO A 411 -6.81 2.58 35.12
CA PRO A 411 -6.51 3.03 36.48
C PRO A 411 -5.03 2.86 36.91
N GLN A 412 -4.33 1.85 36.37
CA GLN A 412 -2.93 1.58 36.68
C GLN A 412 -1.98 2.63 36.05
N ASN A 413 -2.36 3.19 34.90
CA ASN A 413 -1.60 4.20 34.19
C ASN A 413 -1.73 5.61 34.79
N ARG A 414 -2.74 5.86 35.65
CA ARG A 414 -2.98 7.20 36.23
C ARG A 414 -1.76 7.76 36.96
N LEU A 415 -1.08 6.95 37.77
CA LEU A 415 0.10 7.41 38.54
C LEU A 415 1.27 7.87 37.65
N PRO A 416 1.77 7.10 36.65
CA PRO A 416 2.80 7.61 35.75
C PRO A 416 2.30 8.74 34.83
N LEU A 417 1.02 8.78 34.47
CA LEU A 417 0.48 9.84 33.60
C LEU A 417 0.24 11.18 34.32
N LEU A 418 0.06 11.20 35.64
CA LEU A 418 0.03 12.45 36.43
C LEU A 418 1.33 13.27 36.31
N ALA A 419 2.47 12.64 36.01
CA ALA A 419 3.71 13.38 35.73
C ALA A 419 3.60 14.34 34.53
N TYR A 420 2.61 14.13 33.65
CA TYR A 420 2.35 14.93 32.46
C TYR A 420 1.14 15.88 32.61
N GLU A 421 0.54 16.00 33.81
CA GLU A 421 -0.65 16.83 34.08
C GLU A 421 -0.49 18.27 33.56
N ASN A 422 0.64 18.91 33.85
CA ASN A 422 0.96 20.26 33.34
C ASN A 422 0.99 20.30 31.80
N ALA A 423 1.56 19.28 31.14
CA ALA A 423 1.65 19.22 29.70
C ALA A 423 0.28 18.96 29.03
N PHE A 424 -0.64 18.27 29.72
CA PHE A 424 -2.04 18.14 29.30
C PHE A 424 -2.81 19.46 29.49
N ALA A 425 -2.58 20.17 30.59
CA ALA A 425 -3.19 21.47 30.86
C ALA A 425 -2.76 22.55 29.86
N GLU A 426 -1.48 22.60 29.50
CA GLU A 426 -0.97 23.47 28.42
C GLU A 426 -1.69 23.25 27.09
N ILE A 427 -2.01 21.99 26.74
CA ILE A 427 -2.74 21.69 25.49
C ILE A 427 -4.21 22.07 25.61
N LEU A 428 -4.85 21.81 26.76
CA LEU A 428 -6.24 22.22 27.03
C LEU A 428 -6.44 23.75 26.92
N PHE A 429 -5.51 24.55 27.45
CA PHE A 429 -5.60 26.01 27.42
C PHE A 429 -5.00 26.65 26.15
N SER A 430 -4.56 25.85 25.19
CA SER A 430 -4.16 26.31 23.85
C SER A 430 -5.34 26.33 22.88
N GLU A 431 -5.23 27.04 21.75
CA GLU A 431 -6.23 27.03 20.66
C GLU A 431 -6.20 25.71 19.84
N SER A 432 -5.98 24.58 20.50
CA SER A 432 -5.88 23.25 19.89
C SER A 432 -7.25 22.65 19.61
N LYS A 433 -7.41 22.10 18.40
CA LYS A 433 -8.58 21.28 18.01
C LYS A 433 -8.75 19.99 18.84
N GLN A 434 -7.79 19.66 19.72
CA GLN A 434 -7.86 18.52 20.62
C GLN A 434 -8.25 18.89 22.06
N ALA A 435 -8.52 20.18 22.37
CA ALA A 435 -8.78 20.66 23.73
C ALA A 435 -9.84 19.81 24.48
N ASP A 436 -10.96 19.46 23.84
CA ASP A 436 -12.01 18.60 24.42
C ASP A 436 -11.50 17.20 24.83
N THR A 437 -10.48 16.67 24.16
CA THR A 437 -9.84 15.39 24.53
C THR A 437 -8.89 15.59 25.72
N PHE A 438 -8.16 16.70 25.79
CA PHE A 438 -7.32 17.01 26.94
C PHE A 438 -8.13 17.41 28.19
N ALA A 439 -9.33 17.97 28.02
CA ALA A 439 -10.32 18.14 29.08
C ALA A 439 -10.76 16.79 29.67
N ARG A 440 -11.08 15.80 28.81
CA ARG A 440 -11.45 14.45 29.23
C ARG A 440 -10.30 13.70 29.90
N ILE A 441 -9.08 13.83 29.38
CA ILE A 441 -7.84 13.32 30.01
C ILE A 441 -7.65 13.88 31.43
N LEU A 442 -7.72 15.21 31.60
CA LEU A 442 -7.53 15.84 32.91
C LEU A 442 -8.67 15.52 33.87
N PHE A 443 -9.91 15.43 33.37
CA PHE A 443 -11.04 14.96 34.16
C PHE A 443 -10.79 13.53 34.67
N GLU A 444 -10.32 12.59 33.84
CA GLU A 444 -10.06 11.22 34.30
C GLU A 444 -8.81 11.07 35.19
N LEU A 445 -7.78 11.91 35.04
CA LEU A 445 -6.65 11.91 35.97
C LEU A 445 -7.04 12.46 37.36
N THR A 446 -7.89 13.50 37.39
CA THR A 446 -8.33 14.16 38.64
C THR A 446 -9.59 13.53 39.25
N SER A 447 -10.34 12.72 38.50
CA SER A 447 -11.50 11.98 39.01
C SER A 447 -11.05 11.02 40.11
N ARG A 448 -11.72 11.08 41.27
CA ARG A 448 -11.46 10.10 42.34
C ARG A 448 -11.83 8.71 41.80
N PRO A 449 -10.93 7.71 41.86
CA PRO A 449 -11.21 6.38 41.34
C PRO A 449 -12.46 5.83 42.03
N ASN A 450 -13.48 5.51 41.23
CA ASN A 450 -14.81 5.18 41.73
C ASN A 450 -14.75 3.81 42.43
N SER A 451 -14.79 3.81 43.76
CA SER A 451 -14.37 2.71 44.65
C SER A 451 -15.29 1.47 44.67
N LYS A 452 -16.03 1.24 43.57
CA LYS A 452 -16.98 0.14 43.39
C LYS A 452 -16.51 -0.95 42.42
N GLN A 453 -15.51 -0.70 41.58
CA GLN A 453 -14.83 -1.75 40.78
C GLN A 453 -13.73 -2.46 41.59
N GLY A 454 -14.02 -2.71 42.88
CA GLY A 454 -13.14 -3.39 43.85
C GLY A 454 -13.77 -4.63 44.49
N MET A 455 -14.95 -5.07 44.05
CA MET A 455 -15.48 -6.38 44.44
C MET A 455 -14.71 -7.47 43.68
N ALA A 456 -13.71 -8.05 44.35
CA ALA A 456 -13.11 -9.29 43.90
C ALA A 456 -14.20 -10.35 43.65
N ARG A 457 -14.15 -11.05 42.51
CA ARG A 457 -14.93 -12.28 42.31
C ARG A 457 -14.40 -13.31 43.30
N GLY A 458 -15.03 -13.41 44.46
CA GLY A 458 -14.69 -14.38 45.49
C GLY A 458 -14.76 -15.79 44.91
N VAL A 459 -13.70 -16.57 45.12
CA VAL A 459 -13.68 -17.99 44.81
C VAL A 459 -14.71 -18.69 45.69
N TRP A 460 -15.81 -19.13 45.08
CA TRP A 460 -16.77 -20.05 45.68
C TRP A 460 -16.74 -21.34 44.88
N GLY A 461 -16.12 -22.36 45.46
CA GLY A 461 -16.19 -23.72 44.94
C GLY A 461 -17.36 -24.48 45.56
N MET A 462 -18.06 -25.24 44.73
CA MET A 462 -18.54 -26.59 45.03
C MET A 462 -18.23 -27.47 43.81
#